data_AF-A0A8D8LSA1-F1
#
_entry.id   AF-A0A8D8LSA1-F1
#
_cell.length_a   1.000
_cell.length_b   1.000
_cell.length_c   1.000
_cell.angle_alpha   90.00
_cell.angle_beta   90.00
_cell.angle_gamma   90.00
#
_symmetry.space_group_name_H-M   'P 1'
#
loop_
_entity.id
_entity.type
_entity.pdbx_description
1 polymer ?
#
loop_
_entity_poly.entity_id
_entity_poly.type
_entity_poly.pdbx_seq_one_letter_code
_entity_poly.pdbx_strand_id
1 'polypeptide(L)'
;MEDIFTHSKTCEGVDRKDISFTFVCIQCSYHSRQRNHFERHFRRHTDEKPFRCEHCEYKSPREDHMTSHKRRKHLLEKTSTFVITKKAVVKNSKGEFIFAI
;
A
#
# COMPACT_ATOMS: atom_id res chain seq x y z
N MET A 1 17.65 -7.53 -2.62
CA MET A 1 16.42 -7.16 -3.38
C MET A 1 16.67 -6.08 -4.43
N GLU A 2 17.88 -5.47 -4.51
CA GLU A 2 18.20 -4.40 -5.48
C GLU A 2 18.50 -4.90 -6.91
N ASP A 3 18.79 -6.18 -7.09
CA ASP A 3 19.26 -6.74 -8.37
C ASP A 3 18.17 -6.75 -9.47
N ILE A 4 16.93 -7.08 -9.09
CA ILE A 4 15.79 -7.18 -10.02
C ILE A 4 15.43 -5.83 -10.66
N PHE A 5 15.55 -4.73 -9.92
CA PHE A 5 15.22 -3.40 -10.43
C PHE A 5 16.25 -2.92 -11.45
N THR A 6 17.53 -3.15 -11.18
CA THR A 6 18.60 -2.78 -12.09
C THR A 6 18.52 -3.61 -13.36
N HIS A 7 18.34 -4.93 -13.22
CA HIS A 7 18.15 -5.83 -14.34
C HIS A 7 16.92 -5.46 -15.19
N SER A 8 15.80 -5.07 -14.57
CA SER A 8 14.58 -4.68 -15.31
C SER A 8 14.75 -3.49 -16.25
N LYS A 9 15.76 -2.64 -16.02
CA LYS A 9 16.06 -1.47 -16.86
C LYS A 9 17.03 -1.78 -17.98
N THR A 10 17.97 -2.68 -17.71
CA THR A 10 19.11 -2.94 -18.59
C THR A 10 19.01 -4.28 -19.33
N CYS A 11 18.00 -5.11 -19.06
CA CYS A 11 17.88 -6.41 -19.70
C CYS A 11 17.69 -6.27 -21.22
N GLU A 12 18.66 -6.79 -21.96
CA GLU A 12 18.69 -6.83 -23.43
C GLU A 12 17.90 -8.04 -23.99
N GLY A 13 17.56 -9.01 -23.13
CA GLY A 13 16.86 -10.25 -23.49
C GLY A 13 15.33 -10.15 -23.51
N VAL A 14 14.75 -8.96 -23.36
CA VAL A 14 13.28 -8.78 -23.36
C VAL A 14 12.87 -7.73 -24.39
N ASP A 15 11.93 -8.10 -25.26
CA ASP A 15 11.41 -7.20 -26.30
C ASP A 15 10.68 -5.99 -25.70
N ARG A 16 11.30 -4.81 -25.84
CA ARG A 16 10.71 -3.52 -25.48
C ARG A 16 9.81 -3.07 -26.62
N LYS A 17 8.52 -3.36 -26.55
CA LYS A 17 7.54 -2.91 -27.56
C LYS A 17 7.50 -1.38 -27.72
N ASP A 18 7.89 -0.63 -26.68
CA ASP A 18 7.91 0.83 -26.67
C ASP A 18 9.01 1.33 -25.71
N ILE A 19 9.94 2.15 -26.23
CA ILE A 19 11.11 2.73 -25.52
C ILE A 19 10.71 3.56 -24.29
N SER A 20 9.46 4.04 -24.24
CA SER A 20 8.96 4.81 -23.09
C SER A 20 8.78 3.97 -21.82
N PHE A 21 8.77 2.64 -21.91
CA PHE A 21 8.71 1.76 -20.74
C PHE A 21 10.12 1.41 -20.24
N THR A 22 10.50 2.04 -19.13
CA THR A 22 11.82 1.87 -18.51
C THR A 22 11.96 0.59 -17.68
N PHE A 23 10.85 0.00 -17.21
CA PHE A 23 10.87 -1.18 -16.35
C PHE A 23 10.16 -2.35 -17.03
N VAL A 24 10.89 -3.44 -17.28
CA VAL A 24 10.38 -4.63 -17.97
C VAL A 24 10.48 -5.85 -17.05
N CYS A 25 9.42 -6.66 -17.02
CA CYS A 25 9.42 -7.90 -16.27
C CYS A 25 10.11 -9.02 -17.05
N ILE A 26 10.98 -9.77 -16.37
CA ILE A 26 11.68 -10.92 -16.96
C ILE A 26 10.82 -12.18 -16.99
N GLN A 27 9.81 -12.26 -16.12
CA GLN A 27 8.97 -13.45 -15.98
C GLN A 27 7.67 -13.38 -16.80
N CYS A 28 7.33 -12.21 -17.35
CA CYS A 28 6.17 -12.04 -18.22
C CYS A 28 6.30 -10.78 -19.07
N SER A 29 5.41 -10.59 -20.05
CA SER A 29 5.43 -9.43 -20.97
C SER A 29 4.95 -8.10 -20.35
N TYR A 30 4.95 -7.97 -19.02
CA TYR A 30 4.55 -6.73 -18.35
C TYR A 30 5.65 -5.68 -18.42
N HIS A 31 5.26 -4.45 -18.72
CA HIS A 31 6.14 -3.30 -18.78
C HIS A 31 5.50 -2.09 -18.08
N SER A 32 6.33 -1.24 -17.47
CA SER A 32 5.87 -0.03 -16.79
C SER A 32 6.83 1.13 -16.96
N ARG A 33 6.29 2.34 -16.96
CA ARG A 33 7.08 3.58 -16.92
C ARG A 33 7.49 3.96 -15.49
N GLN A 34 6.75 3.47 -14.50
CA GLN A 34 6.95 3.85 -13.10
C GLN A 34 7.52 2.69 -12.27
N ARG A 35 8.51 3.00 -11.43
CA ARG A 35 9.19 2.02 -10.56
C ARG A 35 8.23 1.35 -9.58
N ASN A 36 7.40 2.13 -8.90
CA ASN A 36 6.42 1.65 -7.91
C ASN A 36 5.40 0.68 -8.53
N HIS A 37 4.98 0.90 -9.78
CA HIS A 37 4.11 -0.01 -10.51
C HIS A 37 4.80 -1.32 -10.85
N PHE A 38 6.04 -1.25 -11.33
CA PHE A 38 6.86 -2.43 -11.59
C PHE A 38 7.14 -3.24 -10.32
N GLU A 39 7.56 -2.60 -9.23
CA GLU A 39 7.78 -3.25 -7.93
C GLU A 39 6.54 -4.02 -7.49
N ARG A 40 5.41 -3.32 -7.49
CA ARG A 40 4.12 -3.86 -7.07
C ARG A 40 3.67 -5.02 -7.97
N HIS A 41 4.04 -4.99 -9.25
CA HIS A 41 3.83 -6.09 -10.17
C HIS A 41 4.75 -7.28 -9.83
N PHE A 42 6.05 -7.02 -9.61
CA PHE A 42 7.06 -8.04 -9.36
C PHE A 42 6.79 -8.84 -8.07
N ARG A 43 6.16 -8.23 -7.07
CA ARG A 43 5.69 -8.94 -5.85
C ARG A 43 4.73 -10.10 -6.12
N ARG A 44 4.09 -10.16 -7.29
CA ARG A 44 3.28 -11.33 -7.70
C ARG A 44 4.16 -12.54 -8.04
N HIS A 45 5.39 -12.31 -8.46
CA HIS A 45 6.35 -13.35 -8.85
C HIS A 45 7.17 -13.86 -7.66
N THR A 46 7.36 -13.04 -6.63
CA THR A 46 8.12 -13.44 -5.43
C THR A 46 7.28 -14.20 -4.41
N ASP A 47 5.96 -14.32 -4.60
CA ASP A 47 4.98 -14.86 -3.64
C ASP A 47 5.09 -14.30 -2.21
N GLU A 48 5.85 -13.22 -2.04
CA GLU A 48 6.01 -12.54 -0.77
C GLU A 48 4.71 -11.80 -0.44
N LYS A 49 4.06 -12.25 0.63
CA LYS A 49 2.84 -11.65 1.17
C LYS A 49 3.14 -11.02 2.53
N PRO A 50 3.82 -9.86 2.55
CA PRO A 50 4.25 -9.23 3.80
C PRO A 50 3.09 -8.75 4.66
N PHE A 51 1.93 -8.48 4.06
CA PHE A 51 0.76 -8.00 4.80
C PHE A 51 -0.07 -9.19 5.29
N ARG A 52 0.04 -9.51 6.59
CA ARG A 52 -0.79 -10.52 7.25
C ARG A 52 -1.95 -9.85 7.99
N CYS A 53 -3.13 -10.45 7.93
CA CYS A 53 -4.26 -10.03 8.75
C CYS A 53 -4.03 -10.47 10.20
N GLU A 54 -4.32 -9.61 11.17
CA GLU A 54 -4.22 -9.96 12.60
C GLU A 54 -5.40 -10.81 13.07
N HIS A 55 -6.54 -10.72 12.38
CA HIS A 55 -7.78 -11.40 12.77
C HIS A 55 -8.00 -12.73 12.06
N CYS A 56 -7.20 -13.06 11.03
CA CYS A 56 -7.29 -14.34 10.33
C CYS A 56 -5.98 -14.69 9.60
N GLU A 57 -5.94 -15.84 8.96
CA GLU A 57 -4.76 -16.32 8.23
C GLU A 57 -4.56 -15.67 6.85
N TYR A 58 -5.43 -14.73 6.45
CA TYR A 58 -5.32 -14.04 5.18
C TYR A 58 -4.02 -13.24 5.08
N LYS A 59 -3.30 -13.42 3.97
CA LYS A 59 -2.09 -12.68 3.63
C LYS A 59 -2.24 -12.04 2.26
N SER A 60 -1.70 -10.83 2.11
CA SER A 60 -1.75 -10.05 0.89
C SER A 60 -0.36 -9.55 0.49
N PRO A 61 -0.05 -9.47 -0.81
CA PRO A 61 1.15 -8.82 -1.31
C PRO A 61 1.08 -7.28 -1.25
N ARG A 62 -0.10 -6.72 -0.98
CA ARG A 62 -0.36 -5.27 -0.95
C ARG A 62 -1.23 -4.81 0.22
N GLU A 63 -1.01 -3.58 0.64
CA GLU A 63 -1.73 -2.94 1.73
C GLU A 63 -3.18 -2.60 1.38
N ASP A 64 -3.46 -2.06 0.20
CA ASP A 64 -4.82 -1.69 -0.24
C ASP A 64 -5.77 -2.89 -0.25
N HIS A 65 -5.26 -4.06 -0.65
CA HIS A 65 -5.98 -5.32 -0.58
C HIS A 65 -6.19 -5.78 0.88
N MET A 66 -5.22 -5.58 1.76
CA MET A 66 -5.38 -5.87 3.19
C MET A 66 -6.42 -4.94 3.84
N THR A 67 -6.38 -3.64 3.56
CA THR A 67 -7.36 -2.66 4.04
C THR A 67 -8.75 -3.01 3.56
N SER A 68 -8.90 -3.37 2.29
CA SER A 68 -10.18 -3.83 1.74
C SER A 68 -10.64 -5.15 2.37
N HIS A 69 -9.72 -6.09 2.60
CA HIS A 69 -10.01 -7.34 3.30
C HIS A 69 -10.50 -7.08 4.73
N LYS A 70 -9.74 -6.32 5.54
CA LYS A 70 -10.11 -5.93 6.90
C LYS A 70 -11.49 -5.26 6.90
N ARG A 71 -11.72 -4.27 6.03
CA ARG A 71 -13.02 -3.59 5.89
C ARG A 71 -14.19 -4.52 5.56
N ARG A 72 -13.98 -5.55 4.73
CA ARG A 72 -15.06 -6.44 4.26
C ARG A 72 -15.27 -7.67 5.15
N LYS A 73 -14.23 -8.13 5.82
CA LYS A 73 -14.23 -9.41 6.57
C LYS A 73 -14.13 -9.22 8.08
N HIS A 74 -13.55 -8.11 8.53
CA HIS A 74 -13.31 -7.80 9.93
C HIS A 74 -13.76 -6.38 10.21
N LEU A 75 -15.06 -6.09 10.05
CA LEU A 75 -15.72 -4.77 10.19
C LEU A 75 -15.47 -4.03 11.53
N LEU A 76 -14.54 -4.49 12.35
CA LEU A 76 -14.26 -4.01 13.68
C LEU A 76 -12.83 -3.46 13.75
N GLU A 77 -12.84 -2.16 14.03
CA GLU A 77 -11.84 -1.42 14.81
C GLU A 77 -10.78 -0.66 14.01
N LYS A 78 -10.97 0.66 14.02
CA LYS A 78 -9.92 1.65 13.84
C LYS A 78 -8.88 1.45 14.95
N THR A 79 -7.97 0.49 14.81
CA THR A 79 -6.79 0.39 15.67
C THR A 79 -5.61 1.05 14.98
N SER A 80 -5.68 2.37 14.86
CA SER A 80 -4.51 3.20 15.08
C SER A 80 -4.89 4.17 16.19
N THR A 81 -4.56 3.72 17.41
CA THR A 81 -4.53 4.51 18.63
C THR A 81 -3.61 5.71 18.42
N PHE A 82 -4.17 6.80 17.89
CA PHE A 82 -3.74 8.13 18.26
C PHE A 82 -4.82 8.68 19.19
N VAL A 83 -4.73 8.31 20.46
CA VAL A 83 -5.35 9.09 21.53
C VAL A 83 -4.55 10.39 21.61
N ILE A 84 -4.97 11.40 20.84
CA ILE A 84 -5.02 12.77 21.36
C ILE A 84 -6.44 13.26 21.09
N THR A 85 -7.19 13.32 22.18
CA THR A 85 -8.51 13.90 22.36
C THR A 85 -8.77 15.13 21.49
N LYS A 86 -9.72 15.07 20.56
CA LYS A 86 -10.48 16.26 20.19
C LYS A 86 -11.61 16.42 21.21
N LYS A 87 -11.32 17.10 22.33
CA LYS A 87 -12.38 17.68 23.18
C LYS A 87 -13.22 18.59 22.28
N ALA A 88 -14.53 18.35 22.20
CA ALA A 88 -15.44 19.27 21.56
C ALA A 88 -15.48 20.56 22.40
N VAL A 89 -14.95 21.66 21.85
CA VAL A 89 -15.14 22.99 22.42
C VAL A 89 -16.54 23.46 22.03
N VAL A 90 -17.44 23.60 22.99
CA VAL A 90 -18.71 24.30 22.79
C VAL A 90 -18.45 25.80 22.94
N LYS A 91 -18.74 26.58 21.89
CA LYS A 91 -18.70 28.04 21.94
C LYS A 91 -19.98 28.54 22.62
N ASN A 92 -19.87 29.34 23.69
CA ASN A 92 -21.02 30.14 24.15
C ASN A 92 -21.15 31.41 23.28
N SER A 93 -22.28 32.10 23.37
CA SER A 93 -22.58 33.34 22.63
C SER A 93 -21.75 34.56 23.08
N LYS A 94 -20.78 34.40 24.00
CA LYS A 94 -19.84 35.42 24.46
C LYS A 94 -18.36 35.06 24.21
N GLY A 95 -18.07 33.95 23.54
CA GLY A 95 -16.72 33.60 23.07
C GLY A 95 -15.76 33.00 24.11
N GLU A 96 -16.24 32.57 25.28
CA GLU A 96 -15.39 31.97 26.32
C GLU A 96 -15.41 30.43 26.28
N PHE A 97 -14.23 29.82 26.41
CA PHE A 97 -14.00 28.37 26.37
C PHE A 97 -14.23 27.77 27.76
N ILE A 98 -15.25 26.92 27.91
CA ILE A 98 -15.55 26.25 29.18
C ILE A 98 -15.25 24.74 29.05
N PHE A 99 -14.44 24.20 29.95
CA PHE A 99 -14.19 22.76 30.06
C PHE A 99 -15.25 22.14 30.97
N ALA A 100 -16.13 21.29 30.42
CA ALA A 100 -16.97 20.43 31.25
C ALA A 100 -16.10 19.29 31.83
N ILE A 101 -16.11 19.14 33.17
CA ILE A 101 -15.52 18.00 33.89
C ILE A 101 -16.56 16.89 33.95
#